data_AF-A0A6N7H1E1-F1
#
_entry.id   AF-A0A6N7H1E1-F1
#
_cell.length_a   1.000
_cell.length_b   1.000
_cell.length_c   1.000
_cell.angle_alpha   90.00
_cell.angle_beta   90.00
_cell.angle_gamma   90.00
#
_symmetry.space_group_name_H-M   'P 1'
#
loop_
_entity.id
_entity.type
_entity.pdbx_description
1 polymer ?
#
loop_
_entity_poly.entity_id
_entity_poly.type
_entity_poly.pdbx_seq_one_letter_code
_entity_poly.pdbx_strand_id
1 'polypeptide(L)' 'MGRKGAAARFRELGSELRKCREQAGLSGQVVAERTGWDKSKISRVESGHQQLTDGT' A
#
# COMPACT_ATOMS: atom_id res chain seq x y z
N MET A 1 14.22 -20.32 -2.11
CA MET A 1 14.54 -18.88 -2.08
C MET A 1 13.47 -18.17 -2.93
N GLY A 2 12.41 -17.59 -2.35
CA GLY A 2 11.28 -17.11 -3.18
C GLY A 2 10.18 -16.28 -2.50
N ARG A 3 9.90 -16.48 -1.20
CA ARG A 3 8.86 -15.72 -0.49
C ARG A 3 9.38 -14.54 0.36
N LYS A 4 10.57 -14.67 0.95
CA LYS A 4 11.14 -13.62 1.84
C LYS A 4 11.59 -12.36 1.07
N GLY A 5 12.18 -12.52 -0.11
CA GLY A 5 12.63 -11.40 -0.94
C GLY A 5 11.46 -10.55 -1.47
N ALA A 6 10.38 -11.20 -1.90
CA ALA A 6 9.17 -10.51 -2.35
C ALA A 6 8.57 -9.63 -1.23
N ALA A 7 8.47 -10.16 -0.01
CA ALA A 7 7.96 -9.40 1.14
C ALA A 7 8.81 -8.16 1.46
N ALA A 8 10.14 -8.23 1.31
CA ALA A 8 11.00 -7.06 1.49
C ALA A 8 10.73 -5.98 0.43
N ARG A 9 10.62 -6.39 -0.84
CA ARG A 9 10.31 -5.48 -1.95
C ARG A 9 8.92 -4.84 -1.82
N PHE A 10 7.92 -5.59 -1.35
CA PHE A 10 6.58 -5.04 -1.09
C PHE A 10 6.56 -4.03 0.05
N ARG A 11 7.36 -4.23 1.11
CA ARG A 11 7.51 -3.23 2.19
C ARG A 11 8.15 -1.95 1.70
N GLU A 12 9.20 -2.06 0.88
CA GLU A 12 9.85 -0.91 0.27
C GLU A 12 8.87 -0.14 -0.63
N LEU A 13 8.17 -0.85 -1.52
CA LEU A 13 7.13 -0.26 -2.36
C LEU A 13 6.02 0.42 -1.53
N GLY A 14 5.52 -0.25 -0.49
CA GLY A 14 4.51 0.31 0.41
C GLY A 14 4.98 1.60 1.09
N SER A 15 6.23 1.64 1.53
CA SER A 15 6.83 2.84 2.13
C SER A 15 6.92 3.99 1.13
N GLU A 16 7.31 3.72 -0.10
CA GLU A 16 7.37 4.75 -1.15
C GLU A 16 5.97 5.26 -1.54
N LEU A 17 4.97 4.38 -1.61
CA LEU A 17 3.58 4.79 -1.82
C LEU A 17 3.08 5.71 -0.70
N ARG A 18 3.40 5.38 0.56
CA ARG A 18 3.08 6.22 1.71
C ARG A 18 3.74 7.59 1.62
N LYS A 19 5.03 7.65 1.27
CA LYS A 19 5.75 8.91 1.08
C LYS A 19 5.12 9.76 -0.02
N CYS A 20 4.80 9.15 -1.17
CA CYS A 20 4.13 9.84 -2.28
C CYS A 20 2.78 10.43 -1.84
N ARG A 21 1.97 9.66 -1.10
CA ARG A 21 0.70 10.12 -0.55
C ARG A 21 0.90 11.34 0.37
N GLU A 22 1.85 11.26 1.30
CA GLU A 22 2.15 12.33 2.25
C GLU A 22 2.68 13.59 1.54
N GLN A 23 3.56 13.44 0.54
CA GLN A 23 4.06 14.54 -0.28
C GLN A 23 2.95 15.22 -1.10
N ALA A 24 1.95 14.46 -1.53
CA ALA A 24 0.75 15.00 -2.19
C ALA A 24 -0.25 15.64 -1.19
N GLY A 25 0.04 15.64 0.11
CA GLY A 25 -0.84 16.19 1.15
C GLY A 25 -2.13 15.39 1.34
N LEU A 26 -2.17 14.13 0.89
CA LEU A 26 -3.37 13.30 0.93
C LEU A 26 -3.42 12.46 2.22
N SER A 27 -4.58 12.40 2.86
CA SER A 27 -4.82 11.44 3.93
C SER A 27 -5.12 10.05 3.35
N GLY A 28 -4.88 9.00 4.15
CA GLY A 28 -5.25 7.63 3.73
C GLY A 28 -6.75 7.46 3.46
N GLN A 29 -7.60 8.28 4.09
CA GLN A 29 -9.04 8.29 3.83
C GLN A 29 -9.37 8.91 2.47
N VAL A 30 -8.71 10.01 2.10
CA VAL A 30 -8.90 10.62 0.77
C VAL A 30 -8.46 9.68 -0.35
N VAL A 31 -7.37 8.94 -0.14
CA VAL A 31 -6.93 7.93 -1.13
C VAL A 31 -7.92 6.78 -1.20
N ALA A 32 -8.43 6.30 -0.08
CA ALA A 32 -9.49 5.30 -0.03
C ALA A 32 -10.73 5.72 -0.85
N GLU A 33 -11.23 6.94 -0.64
CA GLU A 33 -12.36 7.50 -1.37
C GLU A 33 -12.08 7.61 -2.88
N ARG A 34 -10.89 8.09 -3.27
CA ARG A 34 -10.51 8.24 -4.69
C ARG A 34 -10.30 6.92 -5.42
N THR A 35 -9.89 5.88 -4.71
CA THR A 35 -9.60 4.55 -5.29
C THR A 35 -10.77 3.57 -5.15
N GLY A 36 -11.79 3.91 -4.36
CA GLY A 36 -12.87 3.00 -4.00
C GLY A 36 -12.43 1.85 -3.09
N TRP A 37 -11.28 1.96 -2.44
CA TRP A 37 -10.76 0.96 -1.51
C TRP A 37 -11.01 1.37 -0.07
N ASP A 38 -11.18 0.41 0.82
CA ASP A 38 -11.24 0.70 2.25
C ASP A 38 -9.91 1.28 2.77
N LYS A 39 -9.99 2.17 3.76
CA LYS A 39 -8.81 2.71 4.47
C LYS A 39 -7.87 1.61 5.00
N SER A 40 -8.44 0.51 5.48
CA SER A 40 -7.67 -0.65 5.95
C SER A 40 -6.93 -1.38 4.82
N LYS A 41 -7.41 -1.30 3.57
CA LYS A 41 -6.69 -1.80 2.38
C LYS A 41 -5.53 -0.87 2.03
N ILE A 42 -5.74 0.45 2.06
CA ILE A 42 -4.66 1.44 1.87
C ILE A 42 -3.52 1.21 2.88
N SER A 43 -3.84 1.09 4.16
CA SER A 43 -2.82 0.87 5.20
C SER A 43 -2.04 -0.44 5.03
N ARG A 44 -2.67 -1.49 4.51
CA ARG A 44 -2.00 -2.78 4.25
C ARG A 44 -1.06 -2.72 3.05
N VAL A 45 -1.46 -2.01 2.01
CA VAL A 45 -0.62 -1.75 0.82
C VAL A 45 0.59 -0.90 1.22
N GLU A 46 0.38 0.17 1.97
CA GLU A 46 1.45 1.06 2.44
C GLU A 46 2.41 0.41 3.43
N SER A 47 1.97 -0.62 4.16
CA SER A 47 2.86 -1.39 5.04
C SER A 47 3.55 -2.56 4.33
N GLY A 48 3.10 -2.95 3.14
CA GLY A 48 3.63 -4.08 2.38
C GLY A 48 3.51 -5.43 3.09
N HIS A 49 2.61 -5.54 4.08
CA HIS A 49 2.42 -6.74 4.90
C HIS A 49 1.58 -7.82 4.22
N GLN A 50 0.89 -7.51 3.11
CA GLN A 50 0.05 -8.46 2.40
C GLN A 50 0.29 -8.39 0.90
N GLN A 51 0.35 -9.57 0.25
CA GLN A 51 0.32 -9.68 -1.20
C GLN A 51 -0.94 -8.94 -1.67
N LEU A 52 -0.75 -7.87 -2.46
CA LEU A 52 -1.82 -7.26 -3.25
C LEU A 52 -2.41 -8.40 -4.08
N THR A 53 -3.50 -8.96 -3.58
CA THR A 53 -4.33 -9.87 -4.34
C THR A 53 -5.30 -8.93 -5.03
N ASP A 54 -5.04 -8.69 -6.30
CA ASP A 54 -6.03 -8.08 -7.15
C ASP A 54 -7.26 -8.99 -7.09
N GLY A 55 -8.39 -8.44 -6.64
CA GLY A 55 -9.66 -9.15 -6.68
C GLY A 55 -10.02 -9.34 -8.14
N THR A 56 -9.86 -10.57 -8.63
CA THR A 56 -10.47 -11.10 -9.85
C THR A 56 -11.05 -12.46 -9.51
#